data_AF-A0A087TUK8-F1
#
_entry.id   AF-A0A087TUK8-F1
#
_cell.length_a   1.000
_cell.length_b   1.000
_cell.length_c   1.000
_cell.angle_alpha   90.00
_cell.angle_beta   90.00
_cell.angle_gamma   90.00
#
_symmetry.space_group_name_H-M   'P 1'
#
loop_
_entity.id
_entity.type
_entity.pdbx_description
1 polymer ?
#
loop_
_entity_poly.entity_id
_entity_poly.type
_entity_poly.pdbx_seq_one_letter_code
_entity_poly.pdbx_strand_id
1 'polypeptide(L)'
;MAPVLGYWDIRGLGQSIRFMLVYTETEFEHKKYAFGPAPEYSTDAWLKEKYTLGLDFPNLPYYIDDDVKLTQSIAIMRYLARKHKLEPETEAEKIRADLVEQQVADFRRSFGKTAYDSSFKIKKEYMKVLPDKLKEFSDYLGKRLWFASQDKITYVDFMMYEVLYRHKLIAPDCLNKFQNLKDYFDRFEKLPAIQKYMQSPDYIKWPSHGDNAVYISHS
;
A
#
# COMPACT_ATOMS: atom_id res chain seq x y z
N MET A 1 20.05 9.11 12.25
CA MET A 1 19.55 7.98 13.08
C MET A 1 18.82 6.99 12.16
N ALA A 2 18.37 5.82 12.63
CA ALA A 2 17.46 5.03 11.80
C ALA A 2 16.17 5.84 11.58
N PRO A 3 15.65 5.94 10.35
CA PRO A 3 14.41 6.65 10.08
C PRO A 3 13.22 5.98 10.79
N VAL A 4 12.19 6.77 11.11
CA VAL A 4 10.98 6.30 11.81
C VAL A 4 9.79 6.31 10.84
N LEU A 5 9.16 5.15 10.65
CA LEU A 5 7.86 5.03 9.98
C LEU A 5 6.75 4.92 11.03
N GLY A 6 5.93 5.96 11.12
CA GLY A 6 4.76 5.99 11.99
C GLY A 6 3.47 5.61 11.27
N TYR A 7 2.76 4.60 11.76
CA TYR A 7 1.42 4.25 11.28
C TYR A 7 0.62 3.47 12.32
N TRP A 8 -0.67 3.31 12.07
CA TRP A 8 -1.48 2.33 12.80
C TRP A 8 -0.87 0.92 12.71
N ASP A 9 -1.09 0.09 13.73
CA ASP A 9 -0.67 -1.32 13.78
C ASP A 9 -1.56 -2.22 12.89
N ILE A 10 -1.68 -1.81 11.64
CA ILE A 10 -2.48 -2.43 10.59
C ILE A 10 -1.68 -2.35 9.28
N ARG A 11 -2.13 -3.08 8.27
CA ARG A 11 -1.56 -3.02 6.91
C ARG A 11 -1.78 -1.64 6.29
N GLY A 12 -3.05 -1.27 6.07
CA GLY A 12 -3.53 0.05 5.65
C GLY A 12 -2.69 0.74 4.58
N LEU A 13 -2.46 2.05 4.73
CA LEU A 13 -1.65 2.84 3.80
C LEU A 13 -0.14 2.72 4.05
N GLY A 14 0.27 2.16 5.19
CA GLY A 14 1.67 2.00 5.56
C GLY A 14 2.37 0.84 4.86
N GLN A 15 1.62 -0.16 4.38
CA GLN A 15 2.22 -1.40 3.89
C GLN A 15 3.11 -1.24 2.66
N SER A 16 2.70 -0.45 1.67
CA SER A 16 3.54 -0.20 0.48
C SER A 16 4.87 0.47 0.87
N ILE A 17 4.87 1.33 1.89
CA ILE A 17 6.08 1.97 2.43
C ILE A 17 6.97 0.93 3.11
N ARG A 18 6.39 0.05 3.95
CA ARG A 18 7.13 -1.04 4.60
C ARG A 18 7.81 -1.94 3.57
N PHE A 19 7.10 -2.31 2.50
CA PHE A 19 7.70 -3.10 1.43
C PHE A 19 8.85 -2.37 0.73
N MET A 20 8.76 -1.05 0.50
CA MET A 20 9.89 -0.30 -0.06
C MET A 20 11.10 -0.28 0.87
N LEU A 21 10.88 -0.03 2.18
CA LEU A 21 11.96 -0.01 3.17
C LEU A 21 12.65 -1.38 3.27
N VAL A 22 11.86 -2.46 3.32
CA VAL A 22 12.37 -3.83 3.31
C VAL A 22 13.12 -4.15 2.02
N TYR A 23 12.55 -3.80 0.86
CA TYR A 23 13.17 -4.09 -0.44
C TYR A 23 14.51 -3.40 -0.62
N THR A 24 14.62 -2.18 -0.07
CA THR A 24 15.85 -1.39 -0.09
C THR A 24 16.80 -1.70 1.06
N GLU A 25 16.45 -2.71 1.89
CA GLU A 25 17.19 -3.13 3.07
C GLU A 25 17.48 -1.95 4.03
N THR A 26 16.58 -0.97 4.05
CA THR A 26 16.68 0.19 4.93
C THR A 26 16.30 -0.22 6.34
N GLU A 27 17.22 -0.11 7.29
CA GLU A 27 16.91 -0.21 8.71
C GLU A 27 16.01 0.96 9.12
N PHE A 28 14.90 0.68 9.81
CA PHE A 28 13.96 1.71 10.26
C PHE A 28 13.29 1.30 11.57
N GLU A 29 12.92 2.30 12.37
CA GLU A 29 12.02 2.10 13.51
C GLU A 29 10.58 2.09 13.02
N HIS A 30 9.83 1.04 13.36
CA HIS A 30 8.41 0.99 13.06
C HIS A 30 7.58 1.42 14.28
N LYS A 31 7.25 2.72 14.35
CA LYS A 31 6.34 3.25 15.37
C LYS A 31 4.90 2.86 15.03
N LYS A 32 4.39 1.86 15.75
CA LYS A 32 3.03 1.33 15.63
C LYS A 32 2.11 1.97 16.66
N TYR A 33 1.03 2.59 16.20
CA TYR A 33 -0.05 3.05 17.06
C TYR A 33 -1.17 2.01 17.10
N ALA A 34 -1.58 1.57 18.27
CA ALA A 34 -2.73 0.69 18.45
C ALA A 34 -4.01 1.51 18.69
N PHE A 35 -5.14 0.97 18.27
CA PHE A 35 -6.44 1.43 18.74
C PHE A 35 -6.66 0.97 20.19
N GLY A 36 -7.45 1.72 20.95
CA GLY A 36 -7.96 1.28 22.25
C GLY A 36 -8.86 0.04 22.13
N PRO A 37 -9.28 -0.56 23.27
CA PRO A 37 -10.16 -1.72 23.25
C PRO A 37 -11.52 -1.39 22.62
N ALA A 38 -12.20 -2.44 22.14
CA ALA A 38 -13.59 -2.36 21.69
C ALA A 38 -14.53 -2.07 22.88
N PRO A 39 -15.68 -1.41 22.65
CA PRO A 39 -16.17 -0.90 21.36
C PRO A 39 -15.68 0.51 20.99
N GLU A 40 -14.90 1.18 21.85
CA GLU A 40 -14.56 2.60 21.67
C GLU A 40 -13.45 2.82 20.63
N TYR A 41 -12.54 1.84 20.47
CA TYR A 41 -11.43 1.90 19.51
C TYR A 41 -10.69 3.26 19.50
N SER A 42 -10.36 3.76 20.70
CA SER A 42 -9.76 5.08 20.88
C SER A 42 -8.48 5.26 20.05
N THR A 43 -8.26 6.48 19.56
CA THR A 43 -7.07 6.87 18.79
C THR A 43 -6.06 7.65 19.64
N ASP A 44 -6.22 7.66 20.97
CA ASP A 44 -5.44 8.49 21.89
C ASP A 44 -3.93 8.26 21.81
N ALA A 45 -3.49 7.03 21.52
CA ALA A 45 -2.08 6.71 21.35
C ALA A 45 -1.42 7.60 20.28
N TRP A 46 -2.14 7.88 19.19
CA TRP A 46 -1.69 8.81 18.16
C TRP A 46 -1.96 10.27 18.55
N LEU A 47 -3.15 10.58 19.07
CA LEU A 47 -3.53 11.97 19.36
C LEU A 47 -2.59 12.67 20.35
N LYS A 48 -2.00 11.92 21.29
CA LYS A 48 -1.00 12.42 22.24
C LYS A 48 0.30 12.89 21.59
N GLU A 49 0.72 12.25 20.50
CA GLU A 49 1.98 12.55 19.81
C GLU A 49 1.77 13.38 18.53
N LYS A 50 0.54 13.46 18.02
CA LYS A 50 0.21 14.04 16.70
C LYS A 50 0.88 15.39 16.44
N TYR A 51 0.86 16.30 17.41
CA TYR A 51 1.39 17.66 17.26
C TYR A 51 2.77 17.86 17.89
N THR A 52 3.42 16.80 18.39
CA THR A 52 4.74 16.89 19.06
C THR A 52 5.91 16.49 18.17
N LEU A 53 5.63 15.94 16.99
CA LEU A 53 6.65 15.39 16.06
C LEU A 53 7.26 16.43 15.11
N GLY A 54 6.71 17.65 15.08
CA GLY A 54 7.15 18.71 14.16
C GLY A 54 6.83 18.41 12.69
N LEU A 55 5.70 17.74 12.42
CA LEU A 55 5.17 17.51 11.08
C LEU A 55 4.41 18.75 10.60
N ASP A 56 4.63 19.20 9.36
CA ASP A 56 3.90 20.36 8.78
C ASP A 56 2.39 20.10 8.67
N PHE A 57 2.04 18.88 8.25
CA PHE A 57 0.65 18.41 8.15
C PHE A 57 0.48 17.11 8.94
N PRO A 58 0.26 17.17 10.28
CA PRO A 58 0.20 15.99 11.14
C PRO A 58 -0.81 14.94 10.71
N ASN A 59 -0.33 13.78 10.25
CA ASN A 59 -1.14 12.70 9.72
C ASN A 59 -0.40 11.36 9.76
N LEU A 60 -1.13 10.27 9.51
CA LEU A 60 -0.58 8.92 9.36
C LEU A 60 -0.83 8.39 7.92
N PRO A 61 0.15 7.75 7.27
CA PRO A 61 1.51 7.52 7.76
C PRO A 61 2.36 8.80 7.75
N TYR A 62 3.36 8.82 8.63
CA TYR A 62 4.46 9.76 8.59
C TYR A 62 5.80 9.02 8.45
N TYR A 63 6.81 9.72 7.94
CA TYR A 63 8.18 9.25 7.86
C TYR A 63 9.13 10.35 8.31
N ILE A 64 10.00 10.04 9.28
CA ILE A 64 11.01 10.97 9.81
C ILE A 64 12.38 10.39 9.53
N ASP A 65 13.21 11.13 8.83
CA ASP A 65 14.55 10.75 8.41
C ASP A 65 15.48 11.95 8.60
N ASP A 66 16.06 12.02 9.80
CA ASP A 66 16.75 13.18 10.34
C ASP A 66 15.91 14.47 10.20
N ASP A 67 16.31 15.42 9.35
CA ASP A 67 15.57 16.68 9.15
C ASP A 67 14.37 16.55 8.20
N VAL A 68 14.25 15.43 7.48
CA VAL A 68 13.14 15.19 6.55
C VAL A 68 11.94 14.63 7.30
N LYS A 69 10.85 15.39 7.35
CA LYS A 69 9.61 15.03 8.05
C LYS A 69 8.43 15.07 7.10
N LEU A 70 7.96 13.90 6.68
CA LEU A 70 6.95 13.77 5.63
C LEU A 70 5.68 13.12 6.18
N THR A 71 4.53 13.60 5.71
CA THR A 71 3.26 12.88 5.75
C THR A 71 2.76 12.66 4.32
N GLN A 72 1.61 12.00 4.16
CA GLN A 72 1.07 11.51 2.88
C GLN A 72 1.84 10.32 2.33
N SER A 73 1.17 9.16 2.23
CA SER A 73 1.82 7.90 1.84
C SER A 73 2.55 7.99 0.50
N ILE A 74 1.96 8.67 -0.49
CA ILE A 74 2.55 8.80 -1.82
C ILE A 74 3.77 9.72 -1.80
N ALA A 75 3.75 10.81 -1.03
CA ALA A 75 4.91 11.71 -0.91
C ALA A 75 6.10 11.00 -0.25
N ILE A 76 5.84 10.21 0.80
CA ILE A 76 6.84 9.35 1.44
C ILE A 76 7.41 8.34 0.44
N MET A 77 6.57 7.66 -0.32
CA MET A 77 7.02 6.69 -1.33
C MET A 77 7.85 7.34 -2.43
N ARG A 78 7.47 8.52 -2.93
CA ARG A 78 8.28 9.28 -3.89
C ARG A 78 9.63 9.71 -3.30
N TYR A 79 9.69 10.09 -2.02
CA TYR A 79 10.94 10.39 -1.33
C TYR A 79 11.87 9.17 -1.27
N LEU A 80 11.35 8.01 -0.84
CA LEU A 80 12.10 6.76 -0.81
C LEU A 80 12.53 6.33 -2.22
N ALA A 81 11.67 6.55 -3.22
CA ALA A 81 12.01 6.27 -4.61
C ALA A 81 13.24 7.06 -5.07
N ARG A 82 13.29 8.37 -4.79
CA ARG A 82 14.47 9.22 -5.05
C ARG A 82 15.70 8.71 -4.31
N LYS A 83 15.56 8.48 -3.00
CA LYS A 83 16.67 8.10 -2.11
C LYS A 83 17.31 6.78 -2.54
N HIS A 84 16.50 5.82 -2.99
CA HIS A 84 16.94 4.45 -3.28
C HIS A 84 16.92 4.09 -4.78
N LYS A 85 16.82 5.08 -5.68
CA LYS A 85 16.82 4.88 -7.14
C LYS A 85 15.71 3.92 -7.63
N LEU A 86 14.51 4.03 -7.06
CA LEU A 86 13.29 3.33 -7.50
C LEU A 86 12.35 4.24 -8.28
N GLU A 87 12.87 5.35 -8.81
CA GLU A 87 12.14 6.22 -9.72
C GLU A 87 12.21 5.69 -11.16
N PRO A 88 11.17 5.95 -11.96
CA PRO A 88 11.27 5.80 -13.41
C PRO A 88 12.39 6.66 -13.99
N GLU A 89 13.15 6.13 -14.95
CA GLU A 89 14.36 6.78 -15.49
C GLU A 89 14.03 7.61 -16.74
N THR A 90 13.31 7.00 -17.67
CA THR A 90 12.93 7.65 -18.94
C THR A 90 11.63 8.45 -18.80
N GLU A 91 11.44 9.43 -19.67
CA GLU A 91 10.19 10.21 -19.71
C GLU A 91 8.96 9.33 -19.92
N ALA A 92 9.08 8.30 -20.77
CA ALA A 92 8.00 7.35 -20.99
C ALA A 92 7.66 6.55 -19.72
N GLU A 93 8.65 6.17 -18.91
CA GLU A 93 8.41 5.49 -17.64
C GLU A 93 7.83 6.45 -16.59
N LYS A 94 8.25 7.72 -16.58
CA LYS A 94 7.71 8.75 -15.69
C LYS A 94 6.23 8.98 -15.94
N ILE A 95 5.85 9.19 -17.20
CA ILE A 95 4.44 9.30 -17.61
C ILE A 95 3.64 8.07 -17.17
N ARG A 96 4.19 6.86 -17.34
CA ARG A 96 3.49 5.64 -16.89
C ARG A 96 3.37 5.56 -15.38
N ALA A 97 4.42 5.91 -14.64
CA ALA A 97 4.41 5.88 -13.18
C ALA A 97 3.40 6.90 -12.63
N ASP A 98 3.39 8.13 -13.12
CA ASP A 98 2.44 9.16 -12.68
C ASP A 98 0.99 8.72 -12.93
N LEU A 99 0.69 8.16 -14.11
CA LEU A 99 -0.66 7.67 -14.42
C LEU A 99 -1.06 6.49 -13.52
N VAL A 100 -0.17 5.52 -13.33
CA VAL A 100 -0.44 4.34 -12.48
C VAL A 100 -0.59 4.73 -11.02
N GLU A 101 0.23 5.64 -10.51
CA GLU A 101 0.14 6.13 -9.14
C GLU A 101 -1.25 6.69 -8.84
N GLN A 102 -1.74 7.58 -9.70
CA GLN A 102 -3.05 8.20 -9.54
C GLN A 102 -4.18 7.17 -9.70
N GLN A 103 -4.09 6.30 -10.71
CA GLN A 103 -5.10 5.26 -10.94
C GLN A 103 -5.17 4.25 -9.77
N VAL A 104 -4.03 3.87 -9.20
CA VAL A 104 -3.97 3.00 -8.01
C VAL A 104 -4.53 3.73 -6.78
N ALA A 105 -4.25 5.02 -6.63
CA ALA A 105 -4.79 5.82 -5.53
C ALA A 105 -6.33 5.85 -5.56
N ASP A 106 -6.93 6.04 -6.75
CA ASP A 106 -8.37 6.02 -6.94
C ASP A 106 -8.97 4.62 -6.76
N PHE A 107 -8.33 3.59 -7.29
CA PHE A 107 -8.76 2.20 -7.11
C PHE A 107 -8.76 1.80 -5.63
N ARG A 108 -7.67 2.14 -4.91
CA ARG A 108 -7.56 1.94 -3.45
C ARG A 108 -8.64 2.72 -2.69
N ARG A 109 -8.91 3.98 -3.08
CA ARG A 109 -9.94 4.81 -2.43
C ARG A 109 -11.33 4.21 -2.64
N SER A 110 -11.63 3.76 -3.85
CA SER A 110 -12.90 3.12 -4.20
C SER A 110 -13.10 1.82 -3.40
N PHE A 111 -12.07 0.95 -3.36
CA PHE A 111 -12.07 -0.24 -2.52
C PHE A 111 -12.27 0.10 -1.04
N GLY A 112 -11.55 1.09 -0.52
CA GLY A 112 -11.66 1.51 0.88
C GLY A 112 -13.08 1.90 1.29
N LYS A 113 -13.84 2.56 0.41
CA LYS A 113 -15.26 2.87 0.67
C LYS A 113 -16.11 1.62 0.92
N THR A 114 -15.78 0.49 0.29
CA THR A 114 -16.52 -0.77 0.50
C THR A 114 -16.30 -1.35 1.89
N ALA A 115 -15.12 -1.14 2.49
CA ALA A 115 -14.77 -1.71 3.79
C ALA A 115 -15.52 -1.06 4.97
N TYR A 116 -16.01 0.16 4.78
CA TYR A 116 -16.75 0.95 5.77
C TYR A 116 -18.24 1.10 5.42
N ASP A 117 -18.72 0.41 4.38
CA ASP A 117 -20.13 0.41 4.01
C ASP A 117 -20.92 -0.63 4.80
N SER A 118 -21.60 -0.20 5.86
CA SER A 118 -22.48 -1.06 6.66
C SER A 118 -23.72 -1.54 5.90
N SER A 119 -24.08 -0.92 4.78
CA SER A 119 -25.25 -1.30 3.98
C SER A 119 -24.98 -2.43 2.98
N PHE A 120 -23.71 -2.79 2.76
CA PHE A 120 -23.21 -3.72 1.74
C PHE A 120 -23.59 -3.37 0.28
N LYS A 121 -24.27 -2.25 0.02
CA LYS A 121 -24.69 -1.83 -1.33
C LYS A 121 -23.50 -1.43 -2.19
N ILE A 122 -22.61 -0.60 -1.65
CA ILE A 122 -21.40 -0.13 -2.35
C ILE A 122 -20.53 -1.34 -2.70
N LYS A 123 -20.40 -2.29 -1.76
CA LYS A 123 -19.67 -3.53 -2.00
C LYS A 123 -20.25 -4.33 -3.17
N LYS A 124 -21.57 -4.54 -3.21
CA LYS A 124 -22.21 -5.32 -4.28
C LYS A 124 -21.96 -4.71 -5.66
N GLU A 125 -22.09 -3.39 -5.79
CA GLU A 125 -21.81 -2.70 -7.05
C GLU A 125 -20.32 -2.71 -7.40
N TYR A 126 -19.45 -2.54 -6.40
CA TYR A 126 -18.00 -2.62 -6.58
C TYR A 126 -17.57 -3.99 -7.16
N MET A 127 -18.13 -5.07 -6.64
CA MET A 127 -17.80 -6.43 -7.10
C MET A 127 -18.21 -6.70 -8.54
N LYS A 128 -19.25 -6.01 -9.06
CA LYS A 128 -19.64 -6.13 -10.48
C LYS A 128 -18.64 -5.47 -11.40
N VAL A 129 -18.07 -4.33 -11.00
CA VAL A 129 -17.13 -3.54 -11.83
C VAL A 129 -15.67 -3.95 -11.64
N LEU A 130 -15.35 -4.69 -10.57
CA LEU A 130 -13.99 -5.14 -10.28
C LEU A 130 -13.31 -5.86 -11.45
N PRO A 131 -13.96 -6.82 -12.17
CA PRO A 131 -13.32 -7.49 -13.30
C PRO A 131 -12.92 -6.52 -14.43
N ASP A 132 -13.76 -5.52 -14.72
CA ASP A 132 -13.47 -4.54 -15.77
C ASP A 132 -12.29 -3.64 -15.37
N LYS A 133 -12.22 -3.23 -14.09
CA LYS A 133 -11.07 -2.48 -13.56
C LYS A 133 -9.77 -3.29 -13.58
N LEU A 134 -9.84 -4.58 -13.25
CA LEU A 134 -8.67 -5.45 -13.36
C LEU A 134 -8.27 -5.68 -14.83
N LYS A 135 -9.22 -5.70 -15.76
CA LYS A 135 -8.93 -5.73 -17.19
C LYS A 135 -8.20 -4.47 -17.63
N GLU A 136 -8.63 -3.27 -17.19
CA GLU A 136 -7.91 -2.02 -17.47
C GLU A 136 -6.44 -2.08 -17.03
N PHE A 137 -6.16 -2.57 -15.81
CA PHE A 137 -4.78 -2.75 -15.34
C PHE A 137 -4.02 -3.83 -16.09
N SER A 138 -4.69 -4.93 -16.45
CA SER A 138 -4.08 -6.02 -17.23
C SER A 138 -3.68 -5.55 -18.63
N ASP A 139 -4.58 -4.86 -19.34
CA ASP A 139 -4.31 -4.27 -20.65
C ASP A 139 -3.17 -3.24 -20.53
N TYR A 140 -3.20 -2.41 -19.48
CA TYR A 140 -2.19 -1.40 -19.23
C TYR A 140 -0.82 -1.99 -18.88
N LEU A 141 -0.73 -3.09 -18.14
CA LEU A 141 0.55 -3.78 -17.89
C LEU A 141 1.08 -4.39 -19.20
N GLY A 142 0.19 -5.00 -19.98
CA GLY A 142 0.54 -5.64 -21.24
C GLY A 142 1.59 -6.73 -21.05
N LYS A 143 2.76 -6.56 -21.68
CA LYS A 143 3.92 -7.48 -21.65
C LYS A 143 5.07 -7.01 -20.76
N ARG A 144 4.94 -5.85 -20.08
CA ARG A 144 5.98 -5.36 -19.17
C ARG A 144 6.03 -6.24 -17.93
N LEU A 145 7.22 -6.37 -17.33
CA LEU A 145 7.36 -7.06 -16.05
C LEU A 145 6.85 -6.20 -14.88
N TRP A 146 6.94 -4.87 -15.01
CA TRP A 146 6.54 -3.88 -14.02
C TRP A 146 5.66 -2.79 -14.65
N PHE A 147 4.91 -2.05 -13.85
CA PHE A 147 3.88 -1.15 -14.37
C PHE A 147 4.46 0.09 -15.08
N ALA A 148 5.59 0.61 -14.61
CA ALA A 148 6.26 1.76 -15.22
C ALA A 148 7.30 1.34 -16.26
N SER A 149 8.12 0.34 -15.95
CA SER A 149 9.29 -0.09 -16.74
C SER A 149 9.18 -1.54 -17.24
N GLN A 150 9.99 -1.89 -18.25
CA GLN A 150 10.00 -3.24 -18.80
C GLN A 150 10.61 -4.26 -17.83
N ASP A 151 11.66 -3.89 -17.09
CA ASP A 151 12.47 -4.81 -16.27
C ASP A 151 12.86 -4.25 -14.89
N LYS A 152 12.79 -2.93 -14.68
CA LYS A 152 13.07 -2.29 -13.39
C LYS A 152 11.82 -2.09 -12.55
N ILE A 153 11.86 -2.52 -11.29
CA ILE A 153 10.80 -2.21 -10.33
C ILE A 153 10.88 -0.74 -9.92
N THR A 154 9.73 -0.11 -9.72
CA THR A 154 9.60 1.28 -9.26
C THR A 154 8.64 1.37 -8.09
N TYR A 155 8.58 2.53 -7.41
CA TYR A 155 7.71 2.71 -6.25
C TYR A 155 6.22 2.40 -6.53
N VAL A 156 5.73 2.59 -7.76
CA VAL A 156 4.33 2.31 -8.12
C VAL A 156 4.00 0.82 -8.11
N ASP A 157 4.99 -0.05 -8.28
CA ASP A 157 4.78 -1.50 -8.23
C ASP A 157 4.46 -1.97 -6.79
N PHE A 158 5.03 -1.31 -5.78
CA PHE A 158 4.70 -1.53 -4.37
C PHE A 158 3.29 -1.05 -4.02
N MET A 159 2.80 0.01 -4.67
CA MET A 159 1.42 0.46 -4.55
C MET A 159 0.46 -0.53 -5.21
N MET A 160 0.81 -0.97 -6.42
CA MET A 160 -0.02 -1.87 -7.22
C MET A 160 -0.11 -3.26 -6.60
N TYR A 161 1.01 -3.83 -6.15
CA TYR A 161 0.99 -5.11 -5.45
C TYR A 161 0.07 -5.05 -4.22
N GLU A 162 0.20 -3.99 -3.41
CA GLU A 162 -0.61 -3.85 -2.20
C GLU A 162 -2.10 -3.76 -2.50
N VAL A 163 -2.49 -2.99 -3.54
CA VAL A 163 -3.90 -2.91 -3.90
C VAL A 163 -4.42 -4.24 -4.43
N LEU A 164 -3.66 -4.96 -5.26
CA LEU A 164 -4.06 -6.29 -5.77
C LEU A 164 -4.16 -7.32 -4.64
N TYR A 165 -3.22 -7.31 -3.69
CA TYR A 165 -3.22 -8.18 -2.51
C TYR A 165 -4.53 -8.02 -1.73
N ARG A 166 -4.92 -6.77 -1.45
CA ARG A 166 -6.16 -6.47 -0.72
C ARG A 166 -7.42 -6.91 -1.47
N HIS A 167 -7.42 -6.87 -2.79
CA HIS A 167 -8.51 -7.42 -3.59
C HIS A 167 -8.56 -8.94 -3.53
N LYS A 168 -7.41 -9.62 -3.54
CA LYS A 168 -7.36 -11.08 -3.38
C LYS A 168 -7.86 -11.55 -2.02
N LEU A 169 -7.74 -10.75 -0.95
CA LEU A 169 -8.33 -11.10 0.35
C LEU A 169 -9.85 -11.26 0.27
N ILE A 170 -10.52 -10.51 -0.61
CA ILE A 170 -11.99 -10.45 -0.68
C ILE A 170 -12.57 -11.19 -1.88
N ALA A 171 -11.73 -11.43 -2.89
CA ALA A 171 -12.03 -12.14 -4.11
C ALA A 171 -10.76 -12.90 -4.56
N PRO A 172 -10.46 -14.05 -3.95
CA PRO A 172 -9.20 -14.78 -4.15
C PRO A 172 -8.87 -15.06 -5.63
N ASP A 173 -9.92 -15.31 -6.41
CA ASP A 173 -9.89 -15.67 -7.83
C ASP A 173 -9.96 -14.48 -8.79
N CYS A 174 -9.96 -13.24 -8.29
CA CYS A 174 -10.17 -12.05 -9.13
C CYS A 174 -9.13 -11.87 -10.25
N LEU A 175 -7.93 -12.45 -10.10
CA LEU A 175 -6.88 -12.41 -11.10
C LEU A 175 -6.90 -13.59 -12.09
N ASN A 176 -7.77 -14.59 -11.93
CA ASN A 176 -7.73 -15.83 -12.72
C ASN A 176 -7.90 -15.61 -14.23
N LYS A 177 -8.57 -14.52 -14.63
CA LYS A 177 -8.76 -14.14 -16.04
C LYS A 177 -7.58 -13.35 -16.63
N PHE A 178 -6.61 -12.93 -15.81
CA PHE A 178 -5.55 -12.00 -16.19
C PHE A 178 -4.18 -12.61 -15.88
N GLN A 179 -3.69 -13.47 -16.78
CA GLN A 179 -2.44 -14.20 -16.54
C GLN A 179 -1.25 -13.28 -16.27
N ASN A 180 -1.15 -12.16 -17.00
CA ASN A 180 -0.08 -11.18 -16.77
C ASN A 180 -0.12 -10.53 -15.38
N LEU A 181 -1.30 -10.29 -14.81
CA LEU A 181 -1.43 -9.77 -13.44
C LEU A 181 -1.09 -10.85 -12.40
N LYS A 182 -1.39 -12.12 -12.67
CA LYS A 182 -0.93 -13.24 -11.81
C LYS A 182 0.59 -13.34 -11.84
N ASP A 183 1.18 -13.32 -13.04
CA ASP A 183 2.63 -13.40 -13.20
C ASP A 183 3.35 -12.21 -12.53
N TYR A 184 2.78 -11.00 -12.64
CA TYR A 184 3.23 -9.81 -11.93
C TYR A 184 3.16 -10.00 -10.40
N PHE A 185 2.02 -10.47 -9.90
CA PHE A 185 1.79 -10.67 -8.47
C PHE A 185 2.80 -11.67 -7.88
N ASP A 186 2.93 -12.83 -8.52
CA ASP A 186 3.87 -13.88 -8.11
C ASP A 186 5.33 -13.42 -8.21
N ARG A 187 5.66 -12.58 -9.21
CA ARG A 187 7.01 -12.02 -9.36
C ARG A 187 7.37 -11.10 -8.20
N PHE A 188 6.44 -10.25 -7.76
CA PHE A 188 6.66 -9.36 -6.63
C PHE A 188 6.92 -10.16 -5.34
N GLU A 189 6.11 -11.19 -5.06
CA GLU A 189 6.29 -12.03 -3.86
C GLU A 189 7.58 -12.86 -3.87
N LYS A 190 8.14 -13.14 -5.05
CA LYS A 190 9.40 -13.86 -5.23
C LYS A 190 10.65 -12.97 -5.12
N LEU A 191 10.50 -11.65 -4.97
CA LEU A 191 11.65 -10.78 -4.70
C LEU A 191 12.28 -11.20 -3.35
N PRO A 192 13.59 -11.50 -3.27
CA PRO A 192 14.18 -12.14 -2.09
C PRO A 192 13.91 -11.40 -0.76
N ALA A 193 14.08 -10.08 -0.75
CA ALA A 193 13.81 -9.26 0.44
C ALA A 193 12.32 -9.27 0.84
N ILE A 194 11.42 -9.24 -0.15
CA ILE A 194 9.97 -9.31 0.07
C ILE A 194 9.56 -10.67 0.60
N GLN A 195 10.05 -11.75 -0.02
CA GLN A 195 9.78 -13.12 0.40
C GLN A 195 10.24 -13.36 1.84
N LYS A 196 11.47 -12.92 2.17
CA LYS A 196 12.01 -13.00 3.53
C LYS A 196 11.12 -12.23 4.52
N TYR A 197 10.72 -11.01 4.18
CA TYR A 197 9.86 -10.21 5.04
C TYR A 197 8.49 -10.85 5.23
N MET A 198 7.85 -11.38 4.19
CA MET A 198 6.55 -12.05 4.30
C MET A 198 6.55 -13.28 5.22
N GLN A 199 7.72 -13.86 5.49
CA GLN A 199 7.92 -14.97 6.44
C GLN A 199 8.31 -14.50 7.85
N SER A 200 8.58 -13.21 8.03
CA SER A 200 9.01 -12.61 9.30
C SER A 200 7.81 -12.29 10.21
N PRO A 201 8.02 -12.23 11.54
CA PRO A 201 6.98 -11.81 12.48
C PRO A 201 6.54 -10.36 12.31
N ASP A 202 7.36 -9.52 11.67
CA ASP A 202 7.05 -8.11 11.42
C ASP A 202 6.04 -7.91 10.28
N TYR A 203 5.77 -8.96 9.49
CA TYR A 203 4.85 -8.88 8.37
C TYR A 203 3.39 -8.81 8.82
N ILE A 204 2.77 -7.66 8.54
CA ILE A 204 1.34 -7.45 8.80
C ILE A 204 0.51 -8.02 7.64
N LYS A 205 0.14 -9.30 7.77
CA LYS A 205 -0.83 -9.96 6.89
C LYS A 205 -2.24 -9.39 7.09
N TRP A 206 -2.62 -9.17 8.35
CA TRP A 206 -3.92 -8.72 8.83
C TRP A 206 -3.72 -7.90 10.12
N PRO A 207 -4.53 -6.87 10.43
CA PRO A 207 -5.69 -6.38 9.71
C PRO A 207 -5.39 -5.47 8.51
N SER A 208 -6.20 -5.57 7.44
CA SER A 208 -6.04 -4.74 6.23
C SER A 208 -6.48 -3.29 6.44
N HIS A 209 -7.48 -3.07 7.29
CA HIS A 209 -8.06 -1.76 7.61
C HIS A 209 -8.14 -1.59 9.14
N GLY A 210 -8.48 -0.39 9.63
CA GLY A 210 -8.68 -0.16 11.05
C GLY A 210 -9.94 -0.84 11.59
N ASP A 211 -10.02 -0.99 12.91
CA ASP A 211 -11.02 -1.84 13.59
C ASP A 211 -12.49 -1.44 13.36
N ASN A 212 -12.74 -0.19 12.96
CA ASN A 212 -14.06 0.28 12.56
C ASN A 212 -14.53 -0.23 11.18
N ALA A 213 -13.71 -1.00 10.47
CA ALA A 213 -14.08 -1.57 9.17
C ALA A 213 -15.05 -2.74 9.33
N VAL A 214 -16.28 -2.57 8.85
CA VAL A 214 -17.38 -3.55 8.93
C VAL A 214 -17.02 -4.85 8.23
N TYR A 215 -16.26 -4.77 7.13
CA TYR A 215 -16.20 -5.86 6.17
C TYR A 215 -15.21 -6.98 6.52
N ILE A 216 -14.17 -6.71 7.30
CA ILE A 216 -13.00 -7.59 7.30
C ILE A 216 -12.60 -8.10 8.69
N SER A 217 -13.41 -7.81 9.70
CA SER A 217 -13.24 -8.39 11.03
C SER A 217 -13.79 -9.84 11.14
N HIS A 218 -14.33 -10.43 10.07
CA HIS A 218 -15.04 -11.72 10.10
C HIS A 218 -14.79 -12.65 8.90
N SER A 219 -13.69 -12.49 8.16
CA SER A 219 -13.28 -13.43 7.09
C SER A 219 -12.09 -14.26 7.50
#